data_AF-A0A3D0P8G9-F1
#
_entry.id   AF-A0A3D0P8G9-F1
#
_cell.length_a   1.000
_cell.length_b   1.000
_cell.length_c   1.000
_cell.angle_alpha   90.00
_cell.angle_beta   90.00
_cell.angle_gamma   90.00
#
_symmetry.space_group_name_H-M   'P 1'
#
loop_
_entity.id
_entity.type
_entity.pdbx_description
1 polymer ?
#
loop_
_entity_poly.entity_id
_entity_poly.type
_entity_poly.pdbx_seq_one_letter_code
_entity_poly.pdbx_strand_id
1 'polypeptide(L)'
;MSENPILNSPYDEPRFHYGQTADNSLNYEDVKKGRRVFDPNADRQPTPTKKGRQKKLAFPVEPEIEAEKHIINLIRKEVSSWRSNGYPETTRVTSELLSYWFKNPEREAWHRLFFAQREAVETAIWLNEVADRSNAGQNILRILREAQRSVGENPDDQLPRIAFKMATGTGKTV
;
A
#
# COMPACT_ATOMS: atom_id res chain seq x y z
N MET A 1 -14.32 16.89 23.37
CA MET A 1 -13.76 15.65 22.79
C MET A 1 -14.68 15.24 21.66
N SER A 2 -14.16 14.98 20.46
CA SER A 2 -14.96 14.42 19.36
C SER A 2 -15.50 13.06 19.78
N GLU A 3 -16.82 12.86 19.82
CA GLU A 3 -17.43 11.56 20.15
C GLU A 3 -17.11 10.46 19.12
N ASN A 4 -16.66 10.84 17.92
CA ASN A 4 -16.32 9.90 16.86
C ASN A 4 -14.79 9.80 16.68
N PRO A 5 -14.17 8.62 16.93
CA PRO A 5 -12.75 8.39 16.69
C PRO A 5 -12.42 8.12 15.21
N ILE A 6 -13.42 8.03 14.32
CA ILE A 6 -13.22 7.73 12.91
C ILE A 6 -12.95 9.04 12.15
N LEU A 7 -11.71 9.22 11.72
CA LEU A 7 -11.27 10.43 11.01
C LEU A 7 -11.60 10.46 9.51
N ASN A 8 -11.78 9.30 8.89
CA ASN A 8 -11.86 9.18 7.42
C ASN A 8 -13.05 8.34 6.99
N SER A 9 -13.60 8.69 5.82
CA SER A 9 -14.51 7.82 5.07
C SER A 9 -13.77 6.54 4.63
N PRO A 10 -14.41 5.35 4.69
CA PRO A 10 -13.80 4.13 4.18
C PRO A 10 -13.73 4.10 2.64
N TYR A 11 -14.43 5.00 1.94
CA TYR A 11 -14.54 5.02 0.48
C TYR A 11 -13.64 6.05 -0.19
N ASP A 12 -13.05 6.96 0.58
CA ASP A 12 -12.22 8.05 0.06
C ASP A 12 -10.79 7.90 0.56
N GLU A 13 -9.84 8.55 -0.11
CA GLU A 13 -8.44 8.51 0.29
C GLU A 13 -8.27 9.12 1.70
N PRO A 14 -7.50 8.50 2.62
CA PRO A 14 -7.31 9.01 3.96
C PRO A 14 -6.72 10.43 3.95
N ARG A 15 -7.47 11.37 4.56
CA ARG A 15 -7.09 12.78 4.67
C ARG A 15 -6.45 13.12 6.00
N PHE A 16 -6.59 12.24 6.99
CA PHE A 16 -6.05 12.43 8.32
C PHE A 16 -5.59 11.11 8.94
N HIS A 17 -4.70 11.17 9.92
CA HIS A 17 -4.34 10.04 10.78
C HIS A 17 -3.99 10.54 12.17
N TYR A 18 -4.17 9.68 13.18
CA TYR A 18 -3.66 9.97 14.52
C TYR A 18 -2.14 9.80 14.58
N GLY A 19 -1.48 10.70 15.31
CA GLY A 19 -0.09 10.55 15.69
C GLY A 19 0.12 9.35 16.62
N GLN A 20 1.38 9.05 16.90
CA GLN A 20 1.76 7.99 17.83
C GLN A 20 2.53 8.57 19.02
N THR A 21 2.29 7.98 20.17
CA THR A 21 3.06 8.22 21.40
C THR A 21 4.39 7.46 21.38
N ALA A 22 5.27 7.73 22.36
CA ALA A 22 6.61 7.13 22.43
C ALA A 22 6.60 5.59 22.59
N ASP A 23 5.49 5.01 23.04
CA ASP A 23 5.24 3.57 23.15
C ASP A 23 4.54 2.98 21.90
N ASN A 24 4.48 3.74 20.81
CA ASN A 24 3.87 3.38 19.52
C ASN A 24 2.33 3.25 19.55
N SER A 25 1.68 3.62 20.66
CA SER A 25 0.21 3.70 20.79
C SER A 25 -0.36 4.89 20.01
N LEU A 26 -1.64 4.82 19.63
CA LEU A 26 -2.31 5.93 18.93
C LEU A 26 -2.62 7.07 19.92
N ASN A 27 -2.25 8.29 19.53
CA ASN A 27 -2.63 9.51 20.24
C ASN A 27 -3.90 10.12 19.60
N TYR A 28 -5.06 9.92 20.24
CA TYR A 28 -6.35 10.42 19.75
C TYR A 28 -6.49 11.96 19.81
N GLU A 29 -5.58 12.65 20.49
CA GLU A 29 -5.55 14.11 20.56
C GLU A 29 -4.68 14.74 19.45
N ASP A 30 -3.74 13.97 18.89
CA ASP A 30 -2.84 14.42 17.82
C ASP A 30 -3.37 13.99 16.45
N VAL A 31 -4.17 14.85 15.82
CA VAL A 31 -4.68 14.62 14.46
C VAL A 31 -3.74 15.26 13.43
N LYS A 32 -3.12 14.43 12.60
CA LYS A 32 -2.22 14.83 11.50
C LYS A 32 -2.94 14.80 10.16
N LYS A 33 -2.57 15.72 9.27
CA LYS A 33 -3.09 15.79 7.90
C LYS A 33 -2.39 14.77 7.00
N GLY A 34 -3.14 14.22 6.05
CA GLY A 34 -2.71 13.23 5.08
C GLY A 34 -2.80 11.78 5.58
N ARG A 35 -2.53 10.86 4.65
CA ARG A 35 -2.36 9.43 4.95
C ARG A 35 -1.08 9.22 5.76
N ARG A 36 -1.13 8.29 6.72
CA ARG A 36 0.06 7.84 7.45
C ARG A 36 1.12 7.28 6.49
N VAL A 37 2.31 7.87 6.52
CA VAL A 37 3.48 7.40 5.77
C VAL A 37 3.87 6.01 6.26
N PHE A 38 4.16 5.10 5.34
CA PHE A 38 4.75 3.82 5.72
C PHE A 38 6.19 4.06 6.17
N ASP A 39 6.52 3.70 7.41
CA ASP A 39 7.88 3.83 7.94
C ASP A 39 8.42 2.42 8.23
N PRO A 40 9.41 1.92 7.46
CA PRO A 40 10.02 0.61 7.71
C PRO A 40 10.76 0.54 9.06
N ASN A 41 11.04 1.67 9.70
CA ASN A 41 11.71 1.72 11.00
C ASN A 41 10.74 1.68 12.18
N ALA A 42 9.45 1.99 11.98
CA ALA A 42 8.46 2.02 13.06
C ALA A 42 8.20 0.63 13.68
N ASP A 43 8.28 -0.44 12.88
CA ASP A 43 8.18 -1.83 13.34
C ASP A 43 9.49 -2.35 13.99
N ARG A 44 10.59 -1.59 13.93
CA ARG A 44 11.85 -1.91 14.62
C ARG A 44 11.79 -1.58 16.11
N GLN A 45 10.77 -0.85 16.56
CA GLN A 45 10.51 -0.72 17.99
C GLN A 45 9.90 -2.02 18.50
N PRO A 46 10.56 -2.72 19.45
CA PRO A 46 10.07 -3.99 19.94
C PRO A 46 8.65 -3.81 20.47
N THR A 47 7.69 -4.48 19.84
CA THR A 47 6.36 -4.65 20.41
C THR A 47 6.56 -5.18 21.83
N PRO A 48 5.95 -4.60 22.88
CA PRO A 48 6.08 -5.14 24.22
C PRO A 48 5.52 -6.57 24.20
N THR A 49 6.40 -7.55 24.12
CA THR A 49 6.04 -8.97 24.15
C THR A 49 5.41 -9.23 25.50
N LYS A 50 4.09 -9.49 25.52
CA LYS A 50 3.45 -10.09 26.68
C LYS A 50 4.15 -11.43 26.95
N LYS A 51 4.84 -11.50 28.10
CA LYS A 51 5.28 -12.68 28.85
C LYS A 51 5.67 -13.92 28.03
N GLY A 52 6.93 -13.96 27.59
CA GLY A 52 7.60 -15.19 27.16
C GLY A 52 9.10 -14.96 27.03
N ARG A 53 9.92 -15.85 27.60
CA ARG A 53 11.39 -15.77 27.60
C ARG A 53 11.94 -16.14 26.21
N GLN A 54 11.61 -15.38 25.18
CA GLN A 54 12.15 -15.57 23.83
C GLN A 54 13.45 -14.76 23.72
N LYS A 55 14.57 -15.44 23.40
CA LYS A 55 15.87 -14.79 23.15
C LYS A 55 15.67 -13.74 22.06
N LYS A 56 16.03 -12.48 22.37
CA LYS A 56 16.13 -11.40 21.38
C LYS A 56 17.12 -11.84 20.29
N LEU A 57 16.63 -12.19 19.12
CA LEU A 57 17.46 -12.26 17.93
C LEU A 57 17.86 -10.81 17.61
N ALA A 58 19.16 -10.51 17.69
CA ALA A 58 19.68 -9.25 17.21
C ALA A 58 19.70 -9.33 15.68
N PHE A 59 18.75 -8.65 15.03
CA PHE A 59 18.81 -8.43 13.60
C PHE A 59 19.89 -7.38 13.30
N PRO A 60 20.71 -7.54 12.25
CA PRO A 60 21.63 -6.50 11.81
C PRO A 60 20.90 -5.17 11.64
N VAL A 61 21.50 -4.08 12.11
CA VAL A 61 20.96 -2.73 11.91
C VAL A 61 21.15 -2.37 10.44
N GLU A 62 20.13 -2.62 9.64
CA GLU A 62 20.06 -2.10 8.27
C GLU A 62 20.01 -0.57 8.31
N PRO A 63 20.64 0.11 7.33
CA PRO A 63 20.68 1.57 7.27
C PRO A 63 19.28 2.16 7.38
N GLU A 64 19.20 3.33 8.00
CA GLU A 64 17.95 4.06 8.17
C GLU A 64 17.37 4.40 6.79
N ILE A 65 16.28 3.72 6.43
CA ILE A 65 15.60 3.98 5.16
C ILE A 65 14.74 5.20 5.38
N GLU A 66 15.00 6.27 4.63
CA GLU A 66 14.10 7.43 4.58
C GLU A 66 12.70 6.95 4.17
N ALA A 67 11.73 7.08 5.09
CA ALA A 67 10.39 6.55 4.91
C ALA A 67 9.77 7.02 3.58
N GLU A 68 9.98 8.28 3.20
CA GLU A 68 9.48 8.84 1.93
C GLU A 68 10.01 8.13 0.68
N LYS A 69 11.25 7.65 0.72
CA LYS A 69 11.90 6.92 -0.39
C LYS A 69 11.55 5.44 -0.40
N HIS A 70 10.86 4.95 0.63
CA HIS A 70 10.43 3.56 0.67
C HIS A 70 9.48 3.24 -0.49
N ILE A 71 9.66 2.07 -1.12
CA ILE A 71 8.92 1.67 -2.32
C ILE A 71 7.41 1.78 -2.17
N ILE A 72 6.87 1.47 -0.99
CA ILE A 72 5.43 1.59 -0.69
C ILE A 72 4.94 3.03 -0.88
N ASN A 73 5.67 4.03 -0.36
CA ASN A 73 5.25 5.42 -0.47
C ASN A 73 5.46 5.97 -1.87
N LEU A 74 6.49 5.51 -2.58
CA LEU A 74 6.68 5.80 -4.01
C LEU A 74 5.50 5.27 -4.85
N ILE A 75 5.11 4.01 -4.68
CA ILE A 75 3.96 3.42 -5.39
C ILE A 75 2.69 4.21 -5.09
N ARG A 76 2.41 4.54 -3.82
CA ARG A 76 1.23 5.33 -3.43
C ARG A 76 1.20 6.68 -4.12
N LYS A 77 2.34 7.37 -4.20
CA LYS A 77 2.47 8.67 -4.88
C LYS A 77 2.19 8.54 -6.38
N GLU A 78 2.80 7.57 -7.05
CA GLU A 78 2.63 7.36 -8.49
C GLU A 78 1.19 6.95 -8.83
N VAL A 79 0.61 6.01 -8.08
CA VAL A 79 -0.78 5.57 -8.27
C VAL A 79 -1.77 6.72 -8.01
N SER A 80 -1.55 7.53 -6.97
CA SER A 80 -2.41 8.69 -6.67
C SER A 80 -2.35 9.74 -7.78
N SER A 81 -1.15 10.02 -8.31
CA SER A 81 -0.96 10.91 -9.46
C SER A 81 -1.67 10.37 -10.71
N TRP A 82 -1.42 9.12 -11.05
CA TRP A 82 -2.03 8.44 -12.21
C TRP A 82 -3.56 8.40 -12.13
N ARG A 83 -4.12 8.09 -10.96
CA ARG A 83 -5.56 8.13 -10.68
C ARG A 83 -6.13 9.54 -10.88
N SER A 84 -5.46 10.56 -10.36
CA SER A 84 -5.91 11.96 -10.44
C SER A 84 -5.88 12.49 -11.89
N ASN A 85 -4.96 11.99 -12.70
CA ASN A 85 -4.89 12.28 -14.15
C ASN A 85 -5.90 11.47 -14.97
N GLY A 86 -6.77 10.68 -14.33
CA GLY A 86 -7.87 10.00 -15.00
C GLY A 86 -7.52 8.64 -15.61
N TYR A 87 -6.46 7.97 -15.16
CA TYR A 87 -5.95 6.68 -15.63
C TYR A 87 -5.39 6.69 -17.07
N PRO A 88 -4.47 7.61 -17.40
CA PRO A 88 -3.83 7.62 -18.71
C PRO A 88 -3.05 6.32 -18.94
N GLU A 89 -2.76 6.04 -20.21
CA GLU A 89 -1.85 4.96 -20.62
C GLU A 89 -2.29 3.53 -20.25
N THR A 90 -3.59 3.35 -19.98
CA THR A 90 -4.22 2.03 -19.80
C THR A 90 -4.69 1.43 -21.11
N THR A 91 -4.89 0.11 -21.14
CA THR A 91 -5.64 -0.52 -22.23
C THR A 91 -7.08 -0.02 -22.26
N ARG A 92 -7.74 -0.11 -23.42
CA ARG A 92 -9.15 0.28 -23.58
C ARG A 92 -10.05 -0.43 -22.56
N VAL A 93 -9.88 -1.75 -22.41
CA VAL A 93 -10.68 -2.56 -21.48
C VAL A 93 -10.46 -2.12 -20.04
N THR A 94 -9.21 -1.91 -19.64
CA THR A 94 -8.87 -1.42 -18.29
C THR A 94 -9.49 -0.04 -18.03
N SER A 95 -9.42 0.87 -19.00
CA SER A 95 -10.02 2.20 -18.88
C SER A 95 -11.55 2.16 -18.71
N GLU A 96 -12.23 1.30 -19.48
CA GLU A 96 -13.67 1.06 -19.39
C GLU A 96 -14.05 0.49 -18.01
N LEU A 97 -13.32 -0.51 -17.52
CA LEU A 97 -13.54 -1.12 -16.20
C LEU A 97 -13.34 -0.13 -15.05
N LEU A 98 -12.23 0.63 -15.06
CA LEU A 98 -11.95 1.64 -14.05
C LEU A 98 -13.00 2.75 -14.04
N SER A 99 -13.49 3.14 -15.22
CA SER A 99 -14.57 4.12 -15.35
C SER A 99 -15.88 3.56 -14.80
N TYR A 100 -16.22 2.33 -15.15
CA TYR A 100 -17.41 1.65 -14.63
C TYR A 100 -17.39 1.49 -13.10
N TRP A 101 -16.26 1.07 -12.51
CA TRP A 101 -16.18 0.82 -11.07
C TRP A 101 -16.10 2.10 -10.22
N PHE A 102 -15.39 3.13 -10.69
CA PHE A 102 -14.98 4.26 -9.85
C PHE A 102 -15.47 5.64 -10.31
N LYS A 103 -15.93 5.78 -11.56
CA LYS A 103 -16.40 7.06 -12.11
C LYS A 103 -17.88 7.04 -12.52
N ASN A 104 -18.55 5.88 -12.49
CA ASN A 104 -19.94 5.75 -12.88
C ASN A 104 -20.89 6.24 -11.76
N PRO A 105 -21.62 7.36 -11.94
CA PRO A 105 -22.56 7.85 -10.94
C PRO A 105 -23.83 6.99 -10.81
N GLU A 106 -24.15 6.18 -11.83
CA GLU A 106 -25.32 5.28 -11.83
C GLU A 106 -25.05 3.98 -11.06
N ARG A 107 -23.81 3.75 -10.61
CA ARG A 107 -23.47 2.55 -9.86
C ARG A 107 -24.02 2.64 -8.44
N GLU A 108 -24.81 1.65 -8.08
CA GLU A 108 -25.43 1.55 -6.76
C GLU A 108 -24.44 1.71 -5.61
N ALA A 109 -24.82 2.51 -4.60
CA ALA A 109 -23.94 2.90 -3.51
C ALA A 109 -23.41 1.70 -2.71
N TRP A 110 -24.21 0.63 -2.56
CA TRP A 110 -23.80 -0.59 -1.86
C TRP A 110 -22.81 -1.46 -2.64
N HIS A 111 -22.61 -1.20 -3.93
CA HIS A 111 -21.56 -1.84 -4.72
C HIS A 111 -20.22 -1.09 -4.63
N ARG A 112 -20.20 0.12 -4.05
CA ARG A 112 -19.00 0.96 -3.97
C ARG A 112 -17.88 0.23 -3.20
N LEU A 113 -16.71 0.14 -3.81
CA LEU A 113 -15.54 -0.49 -3.21
C LEU A 113 -14.92 0.45 -2.18
N PHE A 114 -14.41 -0.10 -1.08
CA PHE A 114 -13.60 0.67 -0.14
C PHE A 114 -12.35 1.21 -0.82
N PHE A 115 -11.84 2.34 -0.34
CA PHE A 115 -10.64 2.96 -0.91
C PHE A 115 -9.46 1.99 -0.95
N ALA A 116 -9.27 1.18 0.10
CA ALA A 116 -8.22 0.17 0.13
C ALA A 116 -8.36 -0.89 -0.98
N GLN A 117 -9.59 -1.27 -1.34
CA GLN A 117 -9.86 -2.20 -2.44
C GLN A 117 -9.60 -1.55 -3.79
N ARG A 118 -10.07 -0.30 -3.96
CA ARG A 118 -9.79 0.51 -5.14
C ARG A 118 -8.29 0.66 -5.36
N GLU A 119 -7.56 1.08 -4.34
CA GLU A 119 -6.10 1.28 -4.40
C GLU A 119 -5.37 -0.03 -4.71
N ALA A 120 -5.83 -1.18 -4.19
CA ALA A 120 -5.25 -2.48 -4.54
C ALA A 120 -5.40 -2.81 -6.03
N VAL A 121 -6.62 -2.63 -6.59
CA VAL A 121 -6.88 -2.83 -8.03
C VAL A 121 -6.07 -1.86 -8.89
N GLU A 122 -6.08 -0.58 -8.53
CA GLU A 122 -5.30 0.46 -9.20
C GLU A 122 -3.81 0.17 -9.18
N THR A 123 -3.27 -0.28 -8.06
CA THR A 123 -1.85 -0.62 -7.93
C THR A 123 -1.48 -1.83 -8.78
N ALA A 124 -2.34 -2.86 -8.81
CA ALA A 124 -2.13 -4.03 -9.65
C ALA A 124 -2.10 -3.64 -11.14
N ILE A 125 -3.05 -2.82 -11.59
CA ILE A 125 -3.10 -2.32 -12.96
C ILE A 125 -1.85 -1.47 -13.26
N TRP A 126 -1.54 -0.51 -12.39
CA TRP A 126 -0.44 0.42 -12.61
C TRP A 126 0.90 -0.31 -12.74
N LEU A 127 1.18 -1.30 -11.89
CA LEU A 127 2.40 -2.10 -11.96
C LEU A 127 2.54 -2.90 -13.27
N ASN A 128 1.41 -3.34 -13.86
CA ASN A 128 1.43 -4.20 -15.05
C ASN A 128 1.31 -3.45 -16.38
N GLU A 129 0.60 -2.31 -16.42
CA GLU A 129 0.31 -1.60 -17.68
C GLU A 129 1.06 -0.26 -17.83
N VAL A 130 1.41 0.39 -16.71
CA VAL A 130 1.79 1.81 -16.69
C VAL A 130 3.21 2.04 -16.17
N ALA A 131 3.64 1.29 -15.16
CA ALA A 131 4.89 1.55 -14.43
C ALA A 131 6.13 1.63 -15.33
N ASP A 132 6.21 0.81 -16.38
CA ASP A 132 7.39 0.77 -17.25
C ASP A 132 7.55 2.02 -18.16
N ARG A 133 6.55 2.93 -18.16
CA ARG A 133 6.51 4.12 -19.01
C ARG A 133 7.11 5.37 -18.37
N SER A 134 7.50 5.31 -17.11
CA SER A 134 8.12 6.44 -16.40
C SER A 134 9.39 6.02 -15.68
N ASN A 135 10.33 6.95 -15.50
CA ASN A 135 11.56 6.70 -14.74
C ASN A 135 11.27 6.23 -13.30
N ALA A 136 10.25 6.80 -12.67
CA ALA A 136 9.85 6.43 -11.32
C ALA A 136 9.32 4.99 -11.27
N GLY A 137 8.46 4.60 -12.23
CA GLY A 137 7.93 3.26 -12.29
C GLY A 137 8.95 2.20 -12.71
N GLN A 138 9.85 2.51 -13.66
CA GLN A 138 10.98 1.64 -13.99
C GLN A 138 11.89 1.41 -12.78
N ASN A 139 12.13 2.44 -11.97
CA ASN A 139 12.88 2.30 -10.72
C ASN A 139 12.15 1.40 -9.71
N ILE A 140 10.83 1.56 -9.53
CA ILE A 140 10.01 0.69 -8.68
C ILE A 140 10.08 -0.77 -9.16
N LEU A 141 9.89 -1.01 -10.46
CA LEU A 141 9.96 -2.36 -11.05
C LEU A 141 11.35 -2.97 -10.89
N ARG A 142 12.42 -2.17 -11.00
CA ARG A 142 13.79 -2.60 -10.76
C ARG A 142 13.99 -3.05 -9.31
N ILE A 143 13.54 -2.25 -8.33
CA ILE A 143 13.62 -2.60 -6.90
C ILE A 143 12.88 -3.91 -6.63
N LEU A 144 11.68 -4.10 -7.19
CA LEU A 144 10.92 -5.36 -7.06
C LEU A 144 11.67 -6.56 -7.64
N ARG A 145 12.27 -6.40 -8.83
CA ARG A 145 13.08 -7.45 -9.48
C ARG A 145 14.34 -7.77 -8.69
N GLU A 146 15.03 -6.77 -8.15
CA GLU A 146 16.20 -6.95 -7.30
C GLU A 146 15.82 -7.73 -6.02
N ALA A 147 14.72 -7.35 -5.36
CA ALA A 147 14.21 -8.03 -4.17
C ALA A 147 13.70 -9.46 -4.44
N GLN A 148 13.24 -9.74 -5.67
CA GLN A 148 12.85 -11.08 -6.10
C GLN A 148 14.08 -11.97 -6.30
N ARG A 149 15.12 -11.46 -6.96
CA ARG A 149 16.38 -12.18 -7.21
C ARG A 149 17.21 -12.40 -5.96
N SER A 150 17.13 -11.49 -4.99
CA SER A 150 17.91 -11.59 -3.75
C SER A 150 17.50 -12.76 -2.83
N VAL A 151 16.43 -13.49 -3.16
CA VAL A 151 15.97 -14.65 -2.37
C VAL A 151 16.90 -15.86 -2.56
N GLY A 152 17.48 -16.03 -3.74
CA GLY A 152 18.38 -17.14 -4.04
C GLY A 152 18.65 -17.30 -5.53
N GLU A 153 19.65 -18.11 -5.87
CA GLU A 153 20.05 -18.39 -7.26
C GLU A 153 19.06 -19.31 -7.99
N ASN A 154 18.32 -20.14 -7.25
CA ASN A 154 17.33 -21.04 -7.84
C ASN A 154 16.11 -20.23 -8.34
N PRO A 155 15.76 -20.28 -9.64
CA PRO A 155 14.61 -19.57 -10.19
C PRO A 155 13.28 -19.93 -9.50
N ASP A 156 13.15 -21.15 -8.98
CA ASP A 156 11.93 -21.60 -8.29
C ASP A 156 11.68 -20.85 -6.97
N ASP A 157 12.72 -20.32 -6.35
CA ASP A 157 12.64 -19.52 -5.11
C ASP A 157 12.35 -18.04 -5.38
N GLN A 158 12.51 -17.58 -6.62
CA GLN A 158 12.36 -16.19 -7.05
C GLN A 158 10.89 -15.86 -7.34
N LEU A 159 10.02 -16.01 -6.33
CA LEU A 159 8.60 -15.67 -6.45
C LEU A 159 8.37 -14.14 -6.53
N PRO A 160 7.35 -13.66 -7.28
CA PRO A 160 7.02 -12.24 -7.33
C PRO A 160 6.82 -11.64 -5.93
N ARG A 161 7.48 -10.51 -5.65
CA ARG A 161 7.42 -9.82 -4.34
C ARG A 161 6.28 -8.82 -4.25
N ILE A 162 5.12 -9.20 -4.79
CA ILE A 162 3.89 -8.41 -4.80
C ILE A 162 2.78 -9.30 -4.23
N ALA A 163 2.03 -8.78 -3.27
CA ALA A 163 0.88 -9.46 -2.69
C ALA A 163 -0.30 -8.51 -2.54
N PHE A 164 -1.48 -8.97 -2.93
CA PHE A 164 -2.73 -8.25 -2.77
C PHE A 164 -3.65 -9.01 -1.81
N LYS A 165 -4.24 -8.30 -0.85
CA LYS A 165 -5.28 -8.87 0.01
C LYS A 165 -6.58 -8.92 -0.78
N MET A 166 -6.92 -10.12 -1.26
CA MET A 166 -8.15 -10.36 -2.01
C MET A 166 -9.22 -10.98 -1.11
N ALA A 167 -10.49 -10.67 -1.38
CA ALA A 167 -11.62 -11.28 -0.67
C ALA A 167 -11.69 -12.79 -0.94
N THR A 168 -12.19 -13.55 0.04
CA THR A 168 -12.48 -14.98 -0.09
C THR A 168 -13.43 -15.19 -1.28
N GLY A 169 -13.02 -15.99 -2.26
CA GLY A 169 -13.78 -16.24 -3.50
C GLY A 169 -13.08 -15.81 -4.80
N THR A 170 -11.96 -15.09 -4.71
CA THR A 170 -11.15 -14.61 -5.86
C THR A 170 -10.21 -15.67 -6.47
N GLY A 171 -10.53 -16.96 -6.27
CA GLY A 171 -9.77 -18.07 -6.86
C GLY A 171 -8.72 -18.67 -5.94
N LYS A 172 -9.15 -19.34 -4.85
CA LYS A 172 -8.43 -20.54 -4.40
C LYS A 172 -8.94 -21.70 -5.27
N THR A 173 -8.59 -21.72 -6.55
CA THR A 173 -8.59 -22.99 -7.26
C THR A 173 -7.31 -23.69 -6.86
N VAL A 174 -7.45 -24.70 -6.00
CA VAL A 174 -6.42 -25.68 -5.67
C VAL A 174 -5.94 -26.41 -6.91
#